data_AF-A0A932LHP1-F1
#
_entry.id   AF-A0A932LHP1-F1
#
_cell.length_a   1.000
_cell.length_b   1.000
_cell.length_c   1.000
_cell.angle_alpha   90.00
_cell.angle_beta   90.00
_cell.angle_gamma   90.00
#
_symmetry.space_group_name_H-M   'P 1'
#
loop_
_entity.id
_entity.type
_entity.pdbx_description
1 polymer ?
#
loop_
_entity_poly.entity_id
_entity_poly.type
_entity_poly.pdbx_seq_one_letter_code
_entity_poly.pdbx_strand_id
1 'polypeptide(L)'
;MTPTLIWIDEPGNEAWACSGCRWRYPVPTFLSDPEAKRAYDRLATAKFSEHVCELPAPQREIEDTSTEPTFTKRVMKLLKVGYKPKDAVDIALDEIALEHRNDPDVMTQAHADAKDFLQRVKEGRI
;
A
#
# COMPACT_ATOMS: atom_id res chain seq x y z
N MET A 1 24.18 9.92 10.77
CA MET A 1 23.60 10.43 9.52
C MET A 1 22.62 11.52 9.89
N THR A 2 22.82 12.74 9.40
CA THR A 2 21.85 13.84 9.59
C THR A 2 20.61 13.56 8.73
N PRO A 3 19.39 13.60 9.29
CA PRO A 3 18.19 13.45 8.48
C PRO A 3 18.10 14.60 7.47
N THR A 4 17.73 14.29 6.23
CA THR A 4 17.55 15.27 5.16
C THR A 4 16.09 15.26 4.74
N LEU A 5 15.55 16.45 4.46
CA LEU A 5 14.23 16.65 3.91
C LEU A 5 14.24 16.26 2.42
N ILE A 6 13.37 15.32 2.02
CA ILE A 6 13.25 14.84 0.64
C ILE A 6 11.83 15.12 0.10
N TRP A 7 11.75 15.44 -1.18
CA TRP A 7 10.48 15.60 -1.90
C TRP A 7 10.08 14.28 -2.56
N ILE A 8 8.82 13.87 -2.37
CA ILE A 8 8.22 12.71 -3.04
C ILE A 8 7.28 13.25 -4.12
N ASP A 9 7.62 12.97 -5.37
CA ASP A 9 6.86 13.36 -6.57
C ASP A 9 6.06 12.17 -7.12
N GLU A 10 5.18 11.61 -6.30
CA GLU A 10 4.29 10.53 -6.71
C GLU A 10 2.91 11.11 -7.07
N PRO A 11 2.34 10.75 -8.24
CA PRO A 11 1.04 11.27 -8.65
C PRO A 11 -0.04 10.88 -7.63
N GLY A 12 -0.62 11.88 -6.95
CA GLY A 12 -1.60 11.69 -5.87
C GLY A 12 -1.01 11.46 -4.48
N ASN A 13 0.33 11.41 -4.35
CA ASN A 13 1.08 11.24 -3.11
C ASN A 13 2.22 12.26 -2.97
N GLU A 14 2.08 13.44 -3.57
CA GLU A 14 3.04 14.55 -3.43
C GLU A 14 3.22 14.90 -1.95
N ALA A 15 4.43 14.74 -1.43
CA ALA A 15 4.69 14.93 0.00
C ALA A 15 6.15 15.27 0.30
N TRP A 16 6.35 16.04 1.37
CA TRP A 16 7.65 16.16 2.01
C TRP A 16 7.86 15.00 2.97
N ALA A 17 9.04 14.36 2.93
CA ALA A 17 9.37 13.26 3.82
C ALA A 17 10.77 13.42 4.41
N CYS A 18 11.02 12.72 5.52
CA CYS A 18 12.35 12.64 6.11
C CYS A 18 13.07 11.40 5.58
N SER A 19 14.34 11.54 5.19
CA SER A 19 15.16 10.41 4.72
C SER A 19 15.48 9.38 5.81
N GLY A 20 15.36 9.75 7.09
CA GLY A 20 15.79 8.95 8.23
C GLY A 20 14.65 8.31 9.05
N CYS A 21 13.39 8.69 8.80
CA CYS A 21 12.26 8.21 9.59
C CYS A 21 10.96 8.18 8.77
N ARG A 22 9.85 7.80 9.41
CA ARG A 22 8.53 7.68 8.76
C ARG A 22 7.75 9.01 8.71
N TRP A 23 8.39 10.13 9.02
CA TRP A 23 7.76 11.44 8.95
C TRP A 23 7.41 11.79 7.50
N ARG A 24 6.13 12.12 7.28
CA ARG A 24 5.57 12.54 6.00
C ARG A 24 4.63 13.71 6.22
N TYR A 25 4.70 14.69 5.33
CA TYR A 25 3.88 15.88 5.32
C TYR A 25 3.22 16.00 3.94
N PRO A 26 2.01 15.43 3.78
CA PRO A 26 1.34 15.30 2.48
C PRO A 26 0.81 16.65 2.01
N VAL A 27 1.11 17.00 0.76
CA VAL A 27 0.66 18.25 0.16
C VAL A 27 -0.78 18.06 -0.33
N PRO A 28 -1.74 18.89 0.12
CA PRO A 28 -3.10 18.84 -0.41
C PRO A 28 -3.12 19.05 -1.93
N THR A 29 -3.78 18.14 -2.65
CA THR A 29 -3.93 18.18 -4.13
C THR A 29 -4.66 19.43 -4.64
N PHE A 30 -5.31 20.17 -3.75
CA PHE A 30 -6.00 21.44 -4.05
C PHE A 30 -5.07 22.67 -4.03
N LEU A 31 -3.78 22.51 -3.69
CA LEU A 31 -2.80 23.59 -3.79
C LEU A 31 -2.33 23.75 -5.23
N SER A 32 -3.21 24.26 -6.09
CA SER A 32 -2.89 24.60 -7.49
C SER A 32 -2.12 25.91 -7.62
N ASP A 33 -2.18 26.75 -6.58
CA ASP A 33 -1.57 28.07 -6.57
C ASP A 33 -0.05 28.01 -6.25
N PRO A 34 0.84 28.59 -7.08
CA PRO A 34 2.28 28.59 -6.86
C PRO A 34 2.73 29.30 -5.58
N GLU A 35 2.02 30.32 -5.13
CA GLU A 35 2.29 31.04 -3.89
C GLU A 35 1.90 30.19 -2.69
N ALA A 36 0.78 29.48 -2.78
CA ALA A 36 0.32 28.55 -1.76
C ALA A 36 1.27 27.34 -1.62
N LYS A 37 1.82 26.82 -2.72
CA LYS A 37 2.87 25.78 -2.68
C LYS A 37 4.12 26.26 -1.95
N ARG A 38 4.61 27.47 -2.27
CA ARG A 38 5.80 28.06 -1.61
C ARG A 38 5.57 28.30 -0.11
N ALA A 39 4.38 28.73 0.29
CA ALA A 39 4.03 28.88 1.70
C ALA A 39 4.02 27.50 2.40
N TYR A 40 3.50 26.48 1.73
CA TYR A 40 3.47 25.12 2.22
C TYR A 40 4.87 24.51 2.40
N ASP A 41 5.81 24.77 1.48
CA ASP A 41 7.20 24.33 1.59
C ASP A 41 7.91 24.93 2.80
N ARG A 42 7.61 26.20 3.13
CA ARG A 42 8.14 26.84 4.35
C ARG A 42 7.57 26.19 5.60
N LEU A 43 6.28 25.86 5.60
CA LEU A 43 5.64 25.13 6.71
C LEU A 43 6.24 23.73 6.88
N ALA A 44 6.46 23.02 5.78
CA ALA A 44 7.09 21.71 5.79
C ALA A 44 8.52 21.78 6.37
N THR A 45 9.30 22.79 6.00
CA THR A 45 10.65 23.02 6.54
C THR A 45 10.63 23.34 8.04
N ALA A 46 9.70 24.17 8.49
CA ALA A 46 9.52 24.49 9.90
C ALA A 46 9.13 23.24 10.71
N LYS A 47 8.17 22.45 10.20
CA LYS A 47 7.73 21.19 10.82
C LYS A 47 8.83 20.12 10.79
N PHE A 48 9.67 20.11 9.77
CA PHE A 48 10.86 19.28 9.72
C PHE A 48 11.92 19.70 10.76
N SER A 49 11.99 20.97 11.14
CA SER A 49 12.90 21.39 12.22
C SER A 49 12.37 21.01 13.61
N GLU A 50 11.04 20.94 13.75
CA GLU A 50 10.35 20.56 15.00
C GLU A 50 10.33 19.04 15.24
N HIS A 51 10.40 18.21 14.19
CA HIS A 51 10.31 16.75 14.38
C HIS A 51 11.63 16.17 14.91
N VAL A 52 11.52 15.31 15.92
CA VAL A 52 12.63 14.47 16.38
C VAL A 52 12.64 13.22 15.53
N CYS A 53 13.76 12.96 14.85
CA CYS A 53 13.97 11.71 14.13
C CYS A 53 14.13 10.56 15.12
N GLU A 54 13.02 9.94 15.51
CA GLU A 54 13.05 8.63 16.14
C GLU A 54 13.47 7.61 15.07
N LEU A 55 14.49 6.81 15.42
CA LEU A 55 15.00 5.69 14.63
C LEU A 55 13.85 4.87 14.05
N PRO A 56 14.01 4.30 12.84
CA PRO A 56 12.91 3.71 12.11
C PRO A 56 12.19 2.67 12.98
N ALA A 57 10.96 3.00 13.40
CA ALA A 57 9.97 1.97 13.69
C ALA A 57 9.97 1.05 12.46
N PRO A 58 9.98 -0.29 12.65
CA PRO A 58 10.15 -1.24 11.57
C PRO A 58 9.25 -0.80 10.43
N GLN A 59 9.89 -0.56 9.29
CA GLN A 59 9.23 -0.20 8.06
C GLN A 59 8.01 -1.12 7.98
N ARG A 60 6.79 -0.56 7.92
CA ARG A 60 5.76 -1.33 7.23
C ARG A 60 6.33 -1.38 5.84
N GLU A 61 6.91 -2.53 5.51
CA GLU A 61 7.26 -2.92 4.17
C GLU A 61 6.10 -2.41 3.33
N ILE A 62 6.38 -1.38 2.54
CA ILE A 62 5.62 -1.18 1.33
C ILE A 62 5.99 -2.44 0.58
N GLU A 63 5.16 -3.47 0.75
CA GLU A 63 5.33 -4.77 0.14
C GLU A 63 5.55 -4.47 -1.33
N ASP A 64 6.75 -4.83 -1.78
CA ASP A 64 7.29 -4.61 -3.10
C ASP A 64 6.19 -4.79 -4.16
N THR A 65 5.65 -3.69 -4.67
CA THR A 65 4.60 -3.67 -5.72
C THR A 65 5.15 -4.13 -7.08
N SER A 66 6.36 -4.69 -7.13
CA SER A 66 6.95 -5.27 -8.33
C SER A 66 6.59 -6.74 -8.55
N THR A 67 5.96 -7.42 -7.59
CA THR A 67 5.39 -8.75 -7.83
C THR A 67 3.91 -8.65 -7.51
N GLU A 68 3.05 -8.80 -8.51
CA GLU A 68 1.61 -8.87 -8.28
C GLU A 68 1.35 -9.81 -7.08
N PRO A 69 0.64 -9.34 -6.04
CA PRO A 69 0.44 -10.16 -4.86
C PRO A 69 -0.32 -11.41 -5.28
N THR A 70 0.35 -12.56 -5.16
CA THR A 70 -0.20 -13.87 -5.49
C THR A 70 -1.56 -14.05 -4.81
N PHE A 71 -2.49 -14.77 -5.45
CA PHE A 71 -3.84 -15.03 -4.93
C PHE A 71 -3.85 -15.34 -3.42
N THR A 72 -2.98 -16.25 -2.97
CA THR A 72 -2.85 -16.64 -1.56
C THR A 72 -2.49 -15.48 -0.63
N LYS A 73 -1.60 -14.56 -1.05
CA LYS A 73 -1.24 -13.39 -0.24
C LYS A 73 -2.44 -12.47 -0.04
N ARG A 74 -3.25 -12.25 -1.08
CA ARG A 74 -4.48 -11.44 -1.01
C ARG A 74 -5.47 -12.04 -0.03
N VAL A 75 -5.72 -13.34 -0.14
CA VAL A 75 -6.63 -14.05 0.77
C VAL A 75 -6.11 -14.06 2.21
N MET A 76 -4.82 -14.29 2.43
CA MET A 76 -4.23 -14.28 3.78
C MET A 76 -4.30 -12.90 4.45
N LYS A 77 -4.18 -11.83 3.68
CA LYS A 77 -4.36 -10.46 4.17
C LYS A 77 -5.79 -10.26 4.70
N LEU A 78 -6.80 -10.74 3.97
CA LEU A 78 -8.20 -10.66 4.38
C LEU A 78 -8.47 -11.55 5.61
N LEU A 79 -7.89 -12.75 5.67
CA LEU A 79 -8.00 -13.61 6.85
C LEU A 79 -7.42 -12.97 8.11
N LYS A 80 -6.27 -12.29 8.00
CA LYS A 80 -5.66 -11.54 9.13
C LYS A 80 -6.55 -10.40 9.64
N VAL A 81 -7.37 -9.81 8.77
CA VAL A 81 -8.35 -8.78 9.14
C VAL A 81 -9.60 -9.39 9.80
N GLY A 82 -9.78 -10.70 9.70
CA GLY A 82 -10.89 -11.44 10.33
C GLY A 82 -12.00 -11.86 9.38
N TYR A 83 -11.80 -11.74 8.06
CA TYR A 83 -12.74 -12.27 7.08
C TYR A 83 -12.78 -13.80 7.12
N LYS A 84 -13.93 -14.38 6.79
CA LYS A 84 -14.04 -15.84 6.64
C LYS A 84 -13.31 -16.29 5.37
N PRO A 85 -12.76 -17.52 5.33
CA PRO A 85 -12.02 -18.01 4.15
C PRO A 85 -12.80 -17.94 2.84
N LYS A 86 -14.11 -18.20 2.88
CA LYS A 86 -14.96 -18.09 1.69
C LYS A 86 -15.11 -16.63 1.23
N ASP A 87 -15.48 -15.74 2.14
CA ASP A 87 -15.65 -14.30 1.85
C ASP A 87 -14.33 -13.68 1.36
N ALA A 88 -13.20 -14.08 1.94
CA ALA A 88 -11.88 -13.62 1.53
C ALA A 88 -11.49 -14.08 0.11
N VAL A 89 -11.86 -15.30 -0.27
CA VAL A 89 -11.67 -15.83 -1.62
C VAL A 89 -12.55 -15.09 -2.63
N ASP A 90 -13.82 -14.87 -2.30
CA ASP A 90 -14.76 -14.16 -3.17
C ASP A 90 -14.27 -12.72 -3.44
N ILE A 91 -13.84 -12.00 -2.39
CA ILE A 91 -13.25 -10.67 -2.53
C ILE A 91 -11.98 -10.69 -3.39
N ALA A 92 -11.09 -11.66 -3.19
CA ALA A 92 -9.86 -11.77 -3.98
C ALA A 92 -10.14 -12.04 -5.46
N LEU A 93 -11.18 -12.81 -5.79
CA LEU A 93 -11.62 -13.03 -7.16
C LEU A 93 -12.17 -11.75 -7.79
N ASP A 94 -12.98 -10.98 -7.05
CA ASP A 94 -13.50 -9.69 -7.52
C ASP A 94 -12.36 -8.68 -7.76
N GLU A 95 -11.36 -8.62 -6.88
CA GLU A 95 -10.17 -7.78 -7.05
C GLU A 95 -9.41 -8.15 -8.34
N ILE A 96 -9.19 -9.44 -8.58
CA ILE A 96 -8.51 -9.92 -9.79
C ILE A 96 -9.33 -9.61 -11.05
N ALA A 97 -10.65 -9.81 -11.00
CA ALA A 97 -11.55 -9.50 -12.10
C ALA A 97 -11.52 -8.01 -12.47
N LEU A 98 -11.46 -7.12 -11.48
CA LEU A 98 -11.36 -5.68 -11.70
C LEU A 98 -9.99 -5.28 -12.27
N GLU A 99 -8.91 -5.84 -11.74
CA GLU A 99 -7.54 -5.54 -12.16
C GLU A 99 -7.27 -5.98 -13.60
N HIS A 100 -7.71 -7.19 -13.95
CA HIS A 100 -7.47 -7.79 -15.26
C HIS A 100 -8.59 -7.55 -16.27
N ARG A 101 -9.56 -6.68 -15.94
CA ARG A 101 -10.74 -6.39 -16.78
C ARG A 101 -11.48 -7.67 -17.22
N ASN A 102 -11.57 -8.63 -16.31
CA ASN A 102 -12.22 -9.91 -16.50
C ASN A 102 -11.60 -10.76 -17.64
N ASP A 103 -10.27 -10.70 -17.78
CA ASP A 103 -9.52 -11.55 -18.70
C ASP A 103 -9.80 -13.05 -18.43
N PRO A 104 -10.23 -13.82 -19.43
CA PRO A 104 -10.70 -15.19 -19.24
C PRO A 104 -9.60 -16.16 -18.80
N ASP A 105 -8.35 -15.95 -19.24
CA ASP A 105 -7.24 -16.83 -18.91
C ASP A 105 -6.83 -16.61 -17.44
N VAL A 106 -6.75 -15.35 -17.03
CA VAL A 106 -6.44 -14.98 -15.64
C VAL A 106 -7.56 -15.42 -14.69
N MET A 107 -8.83 -15.22 -15.07
CA MET A 107 -9.96 -15.66 -14.24
C MET A 107 -10.02 -17.17 -14.10
N THR A 108 -9.71 -17.93 -15.15
CA THR A 108 -9.65 -19.40 -15.07
C THR A 108 -8.58 -19.85 -14.08
N GLN A 109 -7.40 -19.23 -14.12
CA GLN A 109 -6.33 -19.50 -13.17
C GLN A 109 -6.72 -19.12 -11.74
N ALA A 110 -7.28 -17.92 -11.53
CA ALA A 110 -7.71 -17.44 -10.23
C ALA A 110 -8.79 -18.34 -9.61
N HIS A 111 -9.72 -18.85 -10.42
CA HIS A 111 -10.72 -19.83 -9.97
C HIS A 111 -10.10 -21.20 -9.61
N ALA A 112 -9.05 -21.63 -10.29
CA ALA A 112 -8.32 -22.85 -9.94
C ALA A 112 -7.61 -22.68 -8.58
N ASP A 113 -6.93 -21.55 -8.40
CA ASP A 113 -6.22 -21.19 -7.17
C ASP A 113 -7.18 -21.04 -5.98
N ALA A 114 -8.36 -20.46 -6.21
CA ALA A 114 -9.43 -20.36 -5.22
C ALA A 114 -9.91 -21.73 -4.72
N LYS A 115 -10.11 -22.68 -5.63
CA LYS A 115 -10.55 -24.04 -5.28
C LYS A 115 -9.47 -24.80 -4.50
N ASP A 116 -8.22 -24.72 -4.96
CA ASP A 116 -7.09 -25.34 -4.26
C ASP A 116 -6.91 -24.73 -2.86
N PHE A 117 -7.02 -23.41 -2.73
CA PHE A 117 -6.95 -22.74 -1.43
C PHE A 117 -8.05 -23.22 -0.47
N LEU A 118 -9.31 -23.23 -0.91
CA LEU A 118 -10.43 -23.69 -0.07
C LEU A 118 -10.28 -25.16 0.32
N GLN A 119 -9.73 -26.00 -0.56
CA GLN A 119 -9.42 -27.39 -0.24
C GLN A 119 -8.34 -27.49 0.84
N ARG A 120 -7.25 -26.73 0.73
CA ARG A 120 -6.19 -26.67 1.75
C ARG A 120 -6.70 -26.15 3.09
N VAL A 121 -7.57 -25.14 3.10
CA VAL A 121 -8.24 -24.63 4.30
C VAL A 121 -9.04 -25.74 4.97
N LYS A 122 -9.82 -26.51 4.19
CA LYS A 122 -10.63 -27.62 4.70
C LYS A 122 -9.77 -28.74 5.28
N GLU A 123 -8.60 -28.96 4.71
CA GLU A 123 -7.61 -29.95 5.18
C GLU A 123 -6.73 -29.43 6.33
N GLY A 124 -6.84 -28.15 6.71
CA GLY A 124 -6.01 -27.52 7.74
C GLY A 124 -4.55 -27.32 7.34
N ARG A 125 -4.26 -27.20 6.02
CA ARG A 125 -2.91 -27.12 5.44
C ARG A 125 -2.49 -25.70 5.01
N ILE A 126 -2.96 -24.67 5.70
CA ILE A 126 -2.73 -23.24 5.43
C ILE A 126 -1.86 -22.58 6.49
#